data_AF-A0A9W7YLJ0-F1
#
_entry.id   AF-A0A9W7YLJ0-F1
#
_cell.length_a   1.000
_cell.length_b   1.000
_cell.length_c   1.000
_cell.angle_alpha   90.00
_cell.angle_beta   90.00
_cell.angle_gamma   90.00
#
_symmetry.space_group_name_H-M   'P 1'
#
loop_
_entity.id
_entity.type
_entity.pdbx_description
1 polymer ?
#
loop_
_entity_poly.entity_id
_entity_poly.type
_entity_poly.pdbx_seq_one_letter_code
_entity_poly.pdbx_strand_id
1 'polypeptide(L)' 'MNRRLGHIRLVTFDLYETLYTPCEPIEKTYAAPLLRHGIHVDTQSVHAGFSQAIKHMRTHYPNYGFGLMNSRQWWRQ' A
#
# COMPACT_ATOMS: atom_id res chain seq x y z
N MET A 1 -4.29 -34.59 12.02
CA MET A 1 -5.62 -34.37 11.43
C MET A 1 -5.47 -34.13 9.93
N ASN A 2 -5.70 -35.15 9.10
CA ASN A 2 -5.69 -35.01 7.63
C ASN A 2 -7.08 -34.57 7.17
N ARG A 3 -7.31 -33.27 7.01
CA ARG A 3 -8.46 -32.79 6.25
C ARG A 3 -8.12 -32.96 4.76
N ARG A 4 -8.64 -34.04 4.15
CA ARG A 4 -8.74 -34.11 2.69
C ARG A 4 -9.72 -33.02 2.27
N LEU A 5 -9.17 -31.89 1.82
CA LEU A 5 -9.92 -30.94 1.01
C LEU A 5 -10.50 -31.78 -0.14
N GLY A 6 -11.82 -31.78 -0.32
CA GLY A 6 -12.48 -32.55 -1.38
C GLY A 6 -12.07 -32.06 -2.77
N HIS A 7 -12.92 -32.26 -3.78
CA HIS A 7 -12.64 -31.82 -5.16
C HIS A 7 -12.72 -30.28 -5.31
N ILE A 8 -11.79 -29.55 -4.68
CA ILE A 8 -11.64 -28.10 -4.87
C ILE A 8 -11.22 -27.88 -6.33
N ARG A 9 -11.99 -27.04 -7.02
CA ARG A 9 -11.75 -26.72 -8.43
C ARG A 9 -11.10 -25.36 -8.66
N LEU A 10 -11.19 -24.45 -7.68
CA LEU A 10 -10.62 -23.12 -7.76
C LEU A 10 -10.32 -22.60 -6.35
N VAL A 11 -9.14 -21.98 -6.21
CA VAL A 11 -8.76 -21.18 -5.05
C VAL A 11 -8.25 -19.85 -5.56
N THR A 12 -8.77 -18.76 -5.03
CA THR A 12 -8.31 -17.40 -5.33
C THR A 12 -7.65 -16.82 -4.10
N PHE A 13 -6.56 -16.09 -4.29
CA PHE A 13 -5.79 -15.48 -3.21
C PHE A 13 -5.77 -13.97 -3.37
N ASP A 14 -5.86 -13.26 -2.25
CA ASP A 14 -5.33 -11.91 -2.18
C ASP A 14 -3.80 -11.95 -2.07
N LEU A 15 -3.13 -10.85 -2.41
CA LEU A 15 -1.67 -10.78 -2.40
C LEU A 15 -1.13 -10.41 -1.01
N TYR A 16 -1.62 -9.32 -0.43
CA TYR A 16 -1.00 -8.68 0.74
C TYR A 16 -1.22 -9.53 2.00
N GLU A 17 -0.16 -9.77 2.77
CA GLU A 17 -0.15 -10.61 3.98
C GLU A 17 -0.61 -12.07 3.76
N THR A 18 -0.79 -12.48 2.50
CA THR A 18 -1.14 -13.85 2.11
C THR A 18 -0.01 -14.48 1.31
N LEU A 19 0.37 -13.85 0.20
CA LEU A 19 1.44 -14.30 -0.70
C LEU A 19 2.66 -13.35 -0.67
N TYR A 20 2.49 -12.12 -0.21
CA TYR A 20 3.53 -11.10 -0.18
C TYR A 20 3.35 -10.11 0.97
N THR A 21 4.47 -9.76 1.61
CA THR A 21 4.57 -8.65 2.57
C THR A 21 5.86 -7.88 2.28
N PRO A 22 5.82 -6.54 2.15
CA PRO A 22 7.04 -5.73 2.03
C PRO A 22 7.99 -5.95 3.22
N CYS A 23 9.29 -6.05 2.97
CA CYS A 23 10.29 -6.27 4.02
C CYS A 23 10.50 -5.05 4.93
N GLU A 24 10.24 -3.85 4.42
CA GLU A 24 10.47 -2.60 5.14
C GLU A 24 9.16 -1.84 5.34
N PRO A 25 8.98 -1.19 6.50
CA PRO A 25 7.88 -0.25 6.73
C PRO A 25 7.82 0.88 5.70
N ILE A 26 6.61 1.42 5.50
CA ILE A 26 6.32 2.45 4.50
C ILE A 26 7.15 3.72 4.72
N GLU A 27 7.32 4.12 5.98
CA GLU A 27 8.02 5.33 6.36
C GLU A 27 9.51 5.26 6.00
N LYS A 28 10.14 4.08 6.12
CA LYS A 28 11.52 3.89 5.70
C LYS A 28 11.67 3.89 4.18
N THR A 29 10.74 3.24 3.47
CA THR A 29 10.77 3.19 2.00
C THR A 29 10.58 4.58 1.38
N TYR A 30 9.81 5.45 2.03
CA TYR A 30 9.62 6.84 1.60
C TYR A 30 10.76 7.77 2.05
N ALA A 31 11.33 7.56 3.24
CA ALA A 31 12.46 8.36 3.74
C ALA A 31 13.77 8.09 2.97
N ALA A 32 14.02 6.85 2.56
CA ALA A 32 15.32 6.47 1.97
C ALA A 32 15.68 7.25 0.68
N PRO A 33 14.77 7.47 -0.30
CA PRO A 33 15.06 8.32 -1.44
C PRO A 33 15.35 9.77 -1.06
N LEU A 34 14.61 10.33 -0.10
CA LEU A 34 14.78 11.70 0.38
C LEU A 34 16.16 11.90 1.00
N LEU A 35 16.60 10.94 1.83
CA LEU A 35 17.91 10.97 2.46
C LEU A 35 19.05 10.95 1.44
N ARG A 36 18.93 10.18 0.35
CA ARG A 36 19.92 10.19 -0.75
C ARG A 36 20.03 11.54 -1.44
N HIS A 37 19.01 12.38 -1.35
CA HIS A 37 19.01 13.76 -1.84
C HIS A 37 19.32 14.79 -0.74
N GLY A 38 19.80 14.36 0.44
CA GLY A 38 20.16 15.23 1.56
C GLY A 38 18.97 15.72 2.40
N ILE A 39 17.75 15.26 2.09
CA ILE A 39 16.54 15.66 2.79
C ILE A 39 16.32 14.71 3.97
N HIS A 40 16.48 15.23 5.18
CA HIS A 40 16.23 14.49 6.40
C HIS A 40 14.76 14.63 6.79
N VAL A 41 14.09 13.51 6.99
CA VAL A 41 12.69 13.46 7.42
C VAL A 41 12.54 12.59 8.65
N ASP A 42 11.65 13.00 9.54
CA ASP A 42 11.22 12.17 10.66
C ASP A 42 10.26 11.07 10.15
N THR A 43 10.58 9.83 10.47
CA THR A 43 9.81 8.65 10.02
C THR A 43 8.40 8.63 10.60
N GLN A 44 8.18 9.17 11.81
CA GLN A 44 6.84 9.25 12.40
C GLN A 44 5.97 10.24 11.62
N SER A 45 6.54 11.39 11.25
CA SER A 45 5.90 12.39 10.39
C SER A 45 5.55 11.83 9.00
N VAL A 46 6.44 11.03 8.40
CA VAL A 46 6.18 10.34 7.12
C VAL A 46 5.01 9.37 7.26
N HIS A 47 5.00 8.53 8.30
CA HIS A 47 3.91 7.58 8.56
C HIS A 47 2.56 8.27 8.75
N ALA A 48 2.53 9.34 9.57
CA ALA A 48 1.33 10.12 9.82
C ALA A 48 0.81 10.79 8.54
N GLY A 49 1.71 11.41 7.77
CA GLY A 49 1.38 12.05 6.49
C GLY A 49 0.83 11.05 5.47
N PHE A 50 1.46 9.88 5.33
CA PHE A 50 0.98 8.81 4.46
C PHE A 50 -0.42 8.34 4.86
N SER A 51 -0.63 8.08 6.15
CA SER A 51 -1.92 7.63 6.67
C SER A 51 -3.04 8.64 6.40
N GLN A 52 -2.75 9.93 6.59
CA GLN A 52 -3.69 11.01 6.31
C GLN A 52 -4.00 11.13 4.81
N ALA A 53 -2.97 11.11 3.96
CA ALA A 53 -3.11 11.21 2.50
C ALA A 53 -3.94 10.04 1.95
N ILE A 54 -3.63 8.80 2.33
CA ILE A 54 -4.39 7.61 1.93
C ILE A 54 -5.83 7.69 2.37
N LYS A 55 -6.09 8.12 3.62
CA LYS A 55 -7.46 8.29 4.11
C LYS A 55 -8.22 9.31 3.28
N HIS A 56 -7.61 10.47 2.99
CA HIS A 56 -8.22 11.50 2.17
C HIS A 56 -8.55 10.99 0.77
N MET A 57 -7.56 10.37 0.11
CA MET A 57 -7.68 9.88 -1.25
C MET A 57 -8.70 8.73 -1.38
N ARG A 58 -8.76 7.81 -0.41
CA ARG A 58 -9.77 6.73 -0.40
C ARG A 58 -11.18 7.25 -0.20
N THR A 59 -11.37 8.30 0.59
CA THR A 59 -12.68 8.89 0.86
C THR A 59 -13.22 9.68 -0.34
N HIS A 60 -12.38 10.49 -0.98
CA HIS A 60 -12.83 11.43 -2.03
C HIS A 60 -12.66 10.86 -3.45
N TYR A 61 -11.73 9.93 -3.64
CA TYR A 61 -11.40 9.32 -4.93
C TYR A 61 -11.31 7.79 -4.78
N PRO A 62 -12.40 7.09 -4.45
CA PRO A 62 -12.39 5.65 -4.22
C PRO A 62 -11.96 4.87 -5.49
N ASN A 63 -11.53 3.61 -5.30
CA ASN A 63 -11.08 2.73 -6.38
C ASN A 63 -10.03 3.39 -7.29
N TYR A 64 -8.99 3.97 -6.68
CA TYR A 64 -7.93 4.70 -7.39
C TYR A 64 -8.44 5.88 -8.23
N GLY A 65 -9.58 6.47 -7.84
CA GLY A 65 -10.21 7.59 -8.54
C GLY A 65 -10.92 7.18 -9.84
N PHE A 66 -11.42 5.94 -9.91
CA PHE A 66 -12.13 5.42 -11.08
C PHE A 66 -13.16 6.41 -11.63
N GLY A 67 -13.09 6.65 -12.96
CA GLY A 67 -13.94 7.62 -13.65
C GLY A 67 -13.42 9.07 -13.66
N LEU A 68 -12.43 9.40 -12.84
CA LEU A 68 -11.85 10.76 -12.73
C LEU A 68 -10.35 10.79 -13.01
N MET A 69 -9.62 9.73 -12.62
CA MET A 69 -8.17 9.61 -12.80
C MET A 69 -7.74 8.16 -12.90
N ASN A 70 -6.49 7.95 -13.35
CA ASN A 70 -5.86 6.64 -13.32
C ASN A 70 -5.09 6.43 -12.01
N SER A 71 -4.72 5.17 -11.74
CA SER A 71 -4.03 4.78 -10.50
C SER A 71 -2.70 5.49 -10.29
N ARG A 72 -1.96 5.82 -11.36
CA ARG A 72 -0.70 6.56 -11.25
C ARG A 72 -0.94 8.00 -10.80
N GLN A 73 -2.00 8.65 -11.26
CA GLN A 73 -2.36 10.00 -10.84
C GLN A 73 -2.84 10.01 -9.38
N TRP A 74 -3.60 8.99 -8.99
CA TRP A 74 -4.08 8.83 -7.61
C TRP A 74 -2.92 8.73 -6.62
N TRP A 75 -1.89 7.93 -6.93
CA TRP A 75 -0.68 7.79 -6.09
C TRP A 75 0.27 9.00 -6.12
N ARG A 76 0.02 9.99 -6.97
CA ARG A 76 0.82 11.24 -7.06
C ARG A 76 0.22 12.40 -6.29
N GLN A 77 -1.01 12.26 -5.78
CA GLN A 77 -1.62 13.26 -4.90
C GLN A 77 -0.97 13.18 -3.51
#